data_AF-A0A5M3YXR8-F1
#
_entry.id   AF-A0A5M3YXR8-F1
#
_cell.length_a   1.000
_cell.length_b   1.000
_cell.length_c   1.000
_cell.angle_alpha   90.00
_cell.angle_beta   90.00
_cell.angle_gamma   90.00
#
_symmetry.space_group_name_H-M   'P 1'
#
loop_
_entity.id
_entity.type
_entity.pdbx_description
1 polymer ?
#
loop_
_entity_poly.entity_id
_entity_poly.type
_entity_poly.pdbx_seq_one_letter_code
_entity_poly.pdbx_strand_id
1 'polypeptide(L)'
;MREGLLGPSDLAGLRPETLEQQWALWIEDEVRRRLGYFIWLLDCTLAYHFDSRPLLCLDDGQAPLPSHERLWQANSALTWKRLLDDIPAKETPSLYDATLMMYIEKDLVSWAGEFSQVLIIHALYHRMWEVGDYFRRPLSFWNPTAKKQSRDSAIPSGSVWLPGIPSYSKWRNSACDCLDILHWSANNAITEAAGLEHPPVLHLHEARLILLTPFREIRTLATALATDRVHWIDRQETLEWQYVLRWMKHDQYKARLAVIHSGNTLWHVRRYLANTFHEPVAVFLATLTLWIYGLCHAEVFPDQKSARQEPNTTVTIQLDTPCDDQLVQMFVREGHRMIGKVTGVGDVCGPYGPEMILKMGCETLAKLSSWGISRRLAAILTQLVEVTAETANGLRAV
;
A
#
# COMPACT_ATOMS: atom_id res chain seq x y z
N MET A 1 3.20 15.69 17.43
CA MET A 1 2.75 17.05 17.07
C MET A 1 2.00 17.63 18.28
N ARG A 2 2.74 18.22 19.23
CA ARG A 2 2.14 18.78 20.46
C ARG A 2 1.28 20.00 20.12
N GLU A 3 0.16 20.13 20.82
CA GLU A 3 -0.80 21.24 20.83
C GLU A 3 -0.11 22.58 20.49
N GLY A 4 -0.35 23.12 19.30
CA GLY A 4 0.22 24.40 18.88
C GLY A 4 0.53 24.52 17.40
N LEU A 5 0.91 23.43 16.73
CA LEU A 5 1.18 23.45 15.27
C LEU A 5 -0.10 23.48 14.42
N LEU A 6 -1.22 23.00 14.96
CA LEU A 6 -2.53 22.98 14.32
C LEU A 6 -3.60 23.71 15.16
N GLY A 7 -3.17 24.50 16.15
CA GLY A 7 -4.06 25.38 16.90
C GLY A 7 -4.59 26.53 16.03
N PRO A 8 -5.70 27.18 16.43
CA PRO A 8 -6.20 28.37 15.75
C PRO A 8 -5.12 29.45 15.67
N SER A 9 -5.09 30.20 14.57
CA SER A 9 -4.11 31.28 14.33
C SER A 9 -4.06 32.30 15.49
N ASP A 10 -2.88 32.87 15.75
CA ASP A 10 -2.68 34.02 16.66
C ASP A 10 -3.51 35.26 16.24
N LEU A 11 -4.10 35.25 15.04
CA LEU A 11 -5.09 36.24 14.57
C LEU A 11 -6.47 36.11 15.21
N ALA A 12 -6.72 35.07 16.05
CA ALA A 12 -7.99 34.88 16.77
C ALA A 12 -8.36 36.04 17.72
N GLY A 13 -7.44 36.99 17.98
CA GLY A 13 -7.70 38.20 18.76
C GLY A 13 -8.52 39.29 18.03
N LEU A 14 -8.66 39.21 16.70
CA LEU A 14 -9.46 40.15 15.91
C LEU A 14 -10.74 39.45 15.44
N ARG A 15 -11.91 39.88 15.92
CA ARG A 15 -13.19 39.42 15.34
C ARG A 15 -13.27 39.92 13.89
N PRO A 16 -13.30 39.04 12.88
CA PRO A 16 -13.43 39.48 11.50
C PRO A 16 -14.80 40.13 11.28
N GLU A 17 -14.78 41.38 10.81
CA GLU A 17 -15.98 42.22 10.64
C GLU A 17 -16.65 41.98 9.27
N THR A 18 -15.89 41.52 8.27
CA THR A 18 -16.36 41.28 6.90
C THR A 18 -16.32 39.80 6.53
N LEU A 19 -17.13 39.40 5.55
CA LEU A 19 -17.15 38.03 5.03
C LEU A 19 -15.80 37.64 4.42
N GLU A 20 -15.15 38.59 3.75
CA GLU A 20 -13.82 38.45 3.17
C GLU A 20 -12.76 38.18 4.24
N GLN A 21 -12.81 38.89 5.38
CA GLN A 21 -11.90 38.64 6.50
C GLN A 21 -12.16 37.27 7.13
N GLN A 22 -13.42 36.86 7.29
CA GLN A 22 -13.76 35.52 7.80
C GLN A 22 -13.21 34.42 6.91
N TRP A 23 -13.39 34.56 5.59
CA TRP A 23 -12.89 33.60 4.61
C TRP A 23 -11.35 33.57 4.59
N ALA A 24 -10.68 34.72 4.67
CA ALA A 24 -9.22 34.79 4.71
C ALA A 24 -8.63 34.09 5.95
N LEU A 25 -9.23 34.31 7.13
CA LEU A 25 -8.82 33.59 8.36
C LEU A 25 -9.06 32.09 8.25
N TRP A 26 -10.21 31.69 7.69
CA TRP A 26 -10.49 30.26 7.45
C TRP A 26 -9.48 29.63 6.49
N ILE A 27 -9.09 30.32 5.41
CA ILE A 27 -8.05 29.85 4.49
C ILE A 27 -6.73 29.62 5.25
N GLU A 28 -6.32 30.56 6.10
CA GLU A 28 -5.07 30.43 6.86
C GLU A 28 -5.08 29.21 7.79
N ASP A 29 -6.19 28.99 8.49
CA ASP A 29 -6.36 27.83 9.37
C ASP A 29 -6.39 26.51 8.58
N GLU A 30 -7.07 26.48 7.42
CA GLU A 30 -7.11 25.32 6.54
C GLU A 30 -5.73 25.04 5.90
N VAL A 31 -4.95 26.07 5.55
CA VAL A 31 -3.55 25.93 5.09
C VAL A 31 -2.70 25.28 6.17
N ARG A 32 -2.79 25.76 7.42
CA ARG A 32 -2.02 25.22 8.55
C ARG A 32 -2.38 23.75 8.79
N ARG A 33 -3.68 23.43 8.80
CA ARG A 33 -4.23 22.07 8.94
C ARG A 33 -3.72 21.14 7.84
N ARG A 34 -3.87 21.53 6.57
CA ARG A 34 -3.42 20.75 5.40
C ARG A 34 -1.91 20.55 5.40
N LEU A 35 -1.14 21.56 5.76
CA LEU A 35 0.32 21.46 5.87
C LEU A 35 0.74 20.45 6.94
N GLY A 36 0.15 20.51 8.14
CA GLY A 36 0.43 19.55 9.21
C GLY A 36 0.13 18.11 8.78
N TYR A 37 -1.02 17.90 8.16
CA TYR A 37 -1.39 16.58 7.65
C TYR A 37 -0.55 16.11 6.47
N PHE A 38 -0.08 17.01 5.62
CA PHE A 38 0.85 16.66 4.54
C PHE A 38 2.21 16.22 5.09
N ILE A 39 2.71 16.86 6.16
CA ILE A 39 3.92 16.42 6.85
C ILE A 39 3.73 15.02 7.43
N TRP A 40 2.59 14.77 8.07
CA TRP A 40 2.25 13.45 8.60
C TRP A 40 2.17 12.38 7.50
N LEU A 41 1.50 12.71 6.39
CA LEU A 41 1.39 11.86 5.21
C LEU A 41 2.77 11.51 4.66
N LEU A 42 3.62 12.52 4.48
CA LEU A 42 4.97 12.35 3.95
C LEU A 42 5.82 11.46 4.85
N ASP A 43 5.82 11.68 6.17
CA ASP A 43 6.55 10.83 7.13
C ASP A 43 6.09 9.36 7.04
N CYS A 44 4.77 9.15 7.00
CA CYS A 44 4.16 7.84 6.84
C CYS A 44 4.58 7.16 5.52
N THR A 45 4.60 7.91 4.42
CA THR A 45 5.01 7.40 3.10
C THR A 45 6.51 7.07 3.05
N LEU A 46 7.35 7.93 3.63
CA LEU A 46 8.79 7.72 3.70
C LEU A 46 9.16 6.45 4.48
N ALA A 47 8.40 6.11 5.52
CA ALA A 47 8.62 4.90 6.32
C ALA A 47 8.60 3.62 5.48
N TYR A 48 7.59 3.44 4.62
CA TYR A 48 7.57 2.25 3.75
C TYR A 48 8.45 2.40 2.51
N HIS A 49 8.68 3.61 1.99
CA HIS A 49 9.60 3.86 0.87
C HIS A 49 11.05 3.50 1.18
N PHE A 50 11.50 3.79 2.40
CA PHE A 50 12.91 3.66 2.81
C PHE A 50 13.15 2.62 3.89
N ASP A 51 12.14 1.81 4.22
CA ASP A 51 12.19 0.84 5.31
C ASP A 51 12.62 1.47 6.65
N SER A 52 12.13 2.67 6.88
CA SER A 52 12.45 3.48 8.05
C SER A 52 11.29 3.46 9.04
N ARG A 53 11.56 3.79 10.30
CA ARG A 53 10.49 4.04 11.27
C ARG A 53 9.87 5.42 11.01
N PRO A 54 8.53 5.55 11.03
CA PRO A 54 7.91 6.86 11.01
C PRO A 54 8.31 7.65 12.26
N LEU A 55 8.50 8.95 12.11
CA LEU A 55 8.79 9.87 13.20
C LEU A 55 7.51 10.31 13.93
N LEU A 56 6.38 10.31 13.21
CA LEU A 56 5.06 10.66 13.72
C LEU A 56 4.24 9.38 13.96
N CYS A 57 3.44 9.38 15.03
CA CYS A 57 2.50 8.31 15.32
C CYS A 57 1.07 8.70 14.93
N LEU A 58 0.14 7.74 15.03
CA LEU A 58 -1.28 8.04 14.81
C LEU A 58 -1.83 9.00 15.88
N ASP A 59 -1.30 8.96 17.11
CA ASP A 59 -1.69 9.87 18.19
C ASP A 59 -1.35 11.34 17.88
N ASP A 60 -0.49 11.62 16.90
CA ASP A 60 -0.20 12.98 16.46
C ASP A 60 -1.31 13.58 15.57
N GLY A 61 -2.22 12.74 15.06
CA GLY A 61 -3.33 13.12 14.17
C GLY A 61 -4.60 13.55 14.89
N GLN A 62 -4.50 14.41 15.92
CA GLN A 62 -5.63 14.84 16.76
C GLN A 62 -6.39 16.06 16.22
N ALA A 63 -5.82 16.80 15.26
CA ALA A 63 -6.53 17.95 14.69
C ALA A 63 -7.73 17.48 13.84
N PRO A 64 -8.76 18.30 13.64
CA PRO A 64 -9.84 17.96 12.71
C PRO A 64 -9.29 17.65 11.31
N LEU A 65 -9.84 16.65 10.63
CA LEU A 65 -9.48 16.33 9.25
C LEU A 65 -9.62 17.56 8.32
N PRO A 66 -8.83 17.64 7.24
CA PRO A 66 -8.98 18.69 6.23
C PRO A 66 -10.40 18.77 5.68
N SER A 67 -10.82 20.00 5.37
CA SER A 67 -12.12 20.26 4.77
C SER A 67 -12.21 19.66 3.37
N HIS A 68 -13.41 19.34 2.90
CA HIS A 68 -13.59 18.83 1.53
C HIS A 68 -13.04 19.82 0.48
N GLU A 69 -12.45 19.28 -0.58
CA GLU A 69 -11.89 19.97 -1.74
C GLU A 69 -12.85 21.00 -2.34
N ARG A 70 -14.18 20.76 -2.34
CA ARG A 70 -15.16 21.74 -2.83
C ARG A 70 -15.11 23.05 -2.03
N LEU A 71 -14.97 22.96 -0.70
CA LEU A 71 -14.88 24.12 0.18
C LEU A 71 -13.51 24.80 0.05
N TRP A 72 -12.44 24.01 -0.08
CA TRP A 72 -11.07 24.50 -0.29
C TRP A 72 -10.88 25.22 -1.64
N GLN A 73 -11.54 24.73 -2.69
CA GLN A 73 -11.48 25.30 -4.05
C GLN A 73 -12.49 26.44 -4.27
N ALA A 74 -13.23 26.86 -3.24
CA ALA A 74 -14.12 28.01 -3.35
C ALA A 74 -13.32 29.23 -3.83
N ASN A 75 -13.83 29.93 -4.84
CA ASN A 75 -13.14 31.05 -5.49
C ASN A 75 -13.57 32.43 -4.99
N SER A 76 -14.50 32.49 -4.03
CA SER A 76 -14.96 33.71 -3.39
C SER A 76 -15.51 33.44 -2.00
N ALA A 77 -15.50 34.46 -1.14
CA ALA A 77 -16.03 34.39 0.22
C ALA A 77 -17.53 34.02 0.23
N LEU A 78 -18.28 34.49 -0.77
CA LEU A 78 -19.70 34.18 -0.92
C LEU A 78 -19.93 32.71 -1.28
N THR A 79 -19.17 32.16 -2.23
CA THR A 79 -19.25 30.73 -2.59
C THR A 79 -18.85 29.86 -1.41
N TRP A 80 -17.76 30.20 -0.72
CA TRP A 80 -17.31 29.51 0.47
C TRP A 80 -18.39 29.46 1.54
N LYS A 81 -19.04 30.60 1.83
CA LYS A 81 -20.07 30.67 2.86
C LYS A 81 -21.29 29.80 2.54
N ARG A 82 -21.74 29.81 1.28
CA ARG A 82 -22.84 28.93 0.83
C ARG A 82 -22.51 27.46 1.04
N LEU A 83 -21.33 27.04 0.60
CA LEU A 83 -20.87 25.65 0.76
C LEU A 83 -20.71 25.27 2.23
N LEU A 84 -20.27 26.19 3.07
CA LEU A 84 -20.14 25.97 4.51
C LEU A 84 -21.51 25.80 5.17
N ASP A 85 -22.51 26.58 4.78
CA ASP A 85 -23.87 26.52 5.33
C ASP A 85 -24.62 25.24 4.90
N ASP A 86 -24.23 24.62 3.78
CA ASP A 86 -24.76 23.32 3.32
C ASP A 86 -24.20 22.12 4.11
N ILE A 87 -23.10 22.29 4.85
CA ILE A 87 -22.49 21.23 5.65
C ILE A 87 -23.24 21.13 6.99
N PRO A 88 -23.75 19.93 7.37
CA PRO A 88 -24.38 19.74 8.66
C PRO A 88 -23.44 20.16 9.79
N ALA A 89 -23.97 20.79 10.84
CA ALA A 89 -23.22 21.25 12.01
C ALA A 89 -22.73 20.08 12.90
N LYS A 90 -21.98 19.13 12.31
CA LYS A 90 -21.33 18.02 12.99
C LYS A 90 -19.84 18.34 13.08
N GLU A 91 -19.25 18.07 14.24
CA GLU A 91 -17.81 18.22 14.43
C GLU A 91 -17.04 17.32 13.46
N THR A 92 -16.05 17.91 12.79
CA THR A 92 -15.14 17.18 11.93
C THR A 92 -14.20 16.33 12.80
N PRO A 93 -14.26 14.98 12.75
CA PRO A 93 -13.39 14.11 13.52
C PRO A 93 -11.93 14.34 13.16
N SER A 94 -11.06 14.00 14.11
CA SER A 94 -9.62 13.92 13.88
C SER A 94 -9.24 12.75 12.99
N LEU A 95 -7.99 12.70 12.49
CA LEU A 95 -7.50 11.52 11.77
C LEU A 95 -7.50 10.27 12.67
N TYR A 96 -7.17 10.46 13.95
CA TYR A 96 -7.21 9.39 14.95
C TYR A 96 -8.64 8.85 15.12
N ASP A 97 -9.62 9.73 15.35
CA ASP A 97 -11.02 9.33 15.54
C ASP A 97 -11.62 8.73 14.26
N ALA A 98 -11.34 9.32 13.10
CA ALA A 98 -11.78 8.77 11.82
C ALA A 98 -11.23 7.35 11.59
N THR A 99 -10.00 7.09 12.02
CA THR A 99 -9.42 5.74 11.96
C THR A 99 -10.16 4.77 12.89
N LEU A 100 -10.52 5.20 14.10
CA LEU A 100 -11.33 4.39 15.01
C LEU A 100 -12.72 4.10 14.44
N MET A 101 -13.39 5.12 13.89
CA MET A 101 -14.69 4.96 13.22
C MET A 101 -14.61 3.94 12.09
N MET A 102 -13.58 4.03 11.23
CA MET A 102 -13.38 3.04 10.16
C MET A 102 -13.21 1.61 10.70
N TYR A 103 -12.43 1.41 11.77
CA TYR A 103 -12.20 0.07 12.32
C TYR A 103 -13.40 -0.49 13.08
N ILE A 104 -14.16 0.36 13.78
CA ILE A 104 -15.20 -0.05 14.73
C ILE A 104 -16.60 0.07 14.10
N GLU A 105 -16.93 1.25 13.59
CA GLU A 105 -18.26 1.58 13.06
C GLU A 105 -18.42 1.13 11.61
N LYS A 106 -17.31 0.91 10.89
CA LYS A 106 -17.30 0.52 9.47
C LYS A 106 -18.07 1.50 8.58
N ASP A 107 -18.06 2.77 8.99
CA ASP A 107 -18.76 3.85 8.32
C ASP A 107 -17.74 4.84 7.76
N LEU A 108 -17.83 5.08 6.46
CA LEU A 108 -17.09 6.16 5.84
C LEU A 108 -17.90 7.42 6.02
N VAL A 109 -17.32 8.41 6.67
CA VAL A 109 -18.00 9.67 6.86
C VAL A 109 -18.21 10.33 5.50
N SER A 110 -19.48 10.48 5.09
CA SER A 110 -19.93 10.91 3.76
C SER A 110 -19.45 12.29 3.29
N TRP A 111 -18.76 13.05 4.15
CA TRP A 111 -18.15 14.34 3.84
C TRP A 111 -16.63 14.27 3.62
N ALA A 112 -15.98 13.12 3.80
CA ALA A 112 -14.53 13.00 3.67
C ALA A 112 -14.09 13.23 2.21
N GLY A 113 -13.46 14.39 2.00
CA GLY A 113 -12.83 14.75 0.73
C GLY A 113 -11.66 13.83 0.35
N GLU A 114 -11.17 13.95 -0.88
CA GLU A 114 -10.14 13.06 -1.41
C GLU A 114 -8.86 13.07 -0.58
N PHE A 115 -8.42 14.23 -0.09
CA PHE A 115 -7.23 14.33 0.74
C PHE A 115 -7.43 13.61 2.09
N SER A 116 -8.60 13.76 2.70
CA SER A 116 -8.95 13.07 3.95
C SER A 116 -9.01 11.55 3.76
N GLN A 117 -9.52 11.07 2.62
CA GLN A 117 -9.47 9.65 2.28
C GLN A 117 -8.05 9.13 2.16
N VAL A 118 -7.15 9.86 1.49
CA VAL A 118 -5.72 9.51 1.40
C VAL A 118 -5.10 9.41 2.80
N LEU A 119 -5.37 10.38 3.68
CA LEU A 119 -4.89 10.35 5.06
C LEU A 119 -5.40 9.13 5.83
N ILE A 120 -6.69 8.81 5.71
CA ILE A 120 -7.29 7.64 6.36
C ILE A 120 -6.66 6.33 5.85
N ILE A 121 -6.45 6.19 4.54
CA ILE A 121 -5.75 5.02 3.96
C ILE A 121 -4.38 4.86 4.63
N HIS A 122 -3.66 5.97 4.82
CA HIS A 122 -2.33 5.96 5.43
C HIS A 122 -2.38 5.65 6.93
N ALA A 123 -3.42 6.10 7.63
CA ALA A 123 -3.63 5.79 9.03
C ALA A 123 -3.98 4.32 9.27
N LEU A 124 -4.74 3.67 8.36
CA LEU A 124 -5.08 2.25 8.47
C LEU A 124 -3.83 1.36 8.47
N TYR A 125 -2.89 1.59 7.56
CA TYR A 125 -1.68 0.76 7.57
C TYR A 125 -0.67 1.20 8.64
N HIS A 126 -0.63 2.49 9.04
CA HIS A 126 0.16 2.92 10.21
C HIS A 126 -0.30 2.17 11.47
N ARG A 127 -1.62 2.07 11.67
CA ARG A 127 -2.21 1.26 12.73
C ARG A 127 -1.79 -0.21 12.64
N MET A 128 -1.75 -0.77 11.44
CA MET A 128 -1.26 -2.14 11.23
C MET A 128 0.23 -2.33 11.55
N TRP A 129 1.06 -1.29 11.38
CA TRP A 129 2.45 -1.32 11.81
C TRP A 129 2.57 -1.35 13.32
N GLU A 130 1.78 -0.55 14.05
CA GLU A 130 1.75 -0.58 15.52
C GLU A 130 1.36 -1.97 16.05
N VAL A 131 0.31 -2.56 15.47
CA VAL A 131 -0.13 -3.92 15.80
C VAL A 131 0.96 -4.94 15.48
N GLY A 132 1.63 -4.81 14.33
CA GLY A 132 2.75 -5.68 13.96
C GLY A 132 3.94 -5.55 14.90
N ASP A 133 4.32 -4.32 15.26
CA ASP A 133 5.40 -4.02 16.20
C ASP A 133 5.10 -4.55 17.60
N TYR A 134 3.84 -4.49 18.04
CA TYR A 134 3.42 -5.16 19.26
C TYR A 134 3.70 -6.67 19.17
N PHE A 135 3.17 -7.36 18.16
CA PHE A 135 3.32 -8.82 18.06
C PHE A 135 4.74 -9.29 17.71
N ARG A 136 5.61 -8.44 17.15
CA ARG A 136 7.04 -8.78 16.95
C ARG A 136 7.84 -8.78 18.25
N ARG A 137 7.37 -8.08 19.30
CA ARG A 137 8.11 -8.00 20.56
C ARG A 137 7.95 -9.30 21.35
N PRO A 138 9.04 -9.93 21.81
CA PRO A 138 8.98 -11.21 22.52
C PRO A 138 8.09 -11.20 23.77
N LEU A 139 8.07 -10.08 24.50
CA LEU A 139 7.24 -9.93 25.70
C LEU A 139 5.73 -9.90 25.42
N SER A 140 5.31 -9.65 24.18
CA SER A 140 3.89 -9.69 23.81
C SER A 140 3.29 -11.10 23.83
N PHE A 141 4.13 -12.13 23.86
CA PHE A 141 3.73 -13.52 24.04
C PHE A 141 3.86 -14.00 25.49
N TRP A 142 4.35 -13.15 26.39
CA TRP A 142 4.56 -13.50 27.78
C TRP A 142 3.56 -12.76 28.66
N ASN A 143 2.89 -13.48 29.55
CA ASN A 143 2.01 -12.89 30.55
C ASN A 143 2.82 -12.60 31.81
N PRO A 144 2.87 -11.33 32.30
CA PRO A 144 3.63 -10.99 33.49
C PRO A 144 3.22 -11.79 34.73
N THR A 145 4.22 -12.32 35.45
CA THR A 145 4.00 -13.06 36.71
C THR A 145 5.03 -12.65 37.76
N ALA A 146 4.68 -12.78 39.05
CA ALA A 146 5.60 -12.53 40.16
C ALA A 146 6.69 -13.61 40.33
N LYS A 147 6.51 -14.79 39.71
CA LYS A 147 7.47 -15.89 39.80
C LYS A 147 8.66 -15.62 38.89
N LYS A 148 9.88 -15.83 39.42
CA LYS A 148 11.10 -15.82 38.59
C LYS A 148 11.06 -17.00 37.63
N GLN A 149 11.28 -16.72 36.35
CA GLN A 149 11.31 -17.70 35.26
C GLN A 149 12.57 -17.48 34.42
N SER A 150 13.08 -18.53 33.79
CA SER A 150 14.13 -18.39 32.78
C SER A 150 13.55 -17.77 31.51
N ARG A 151 14.29 -16.86 30.87
CA ARG A 151 13.90 -16.24 29.59
C ARG A 151 13.57 -17.30 28.54
N ASP A 152 14.42 -18.31 28.41
CA ASP A 152 14.29 -19.32 27.35
C ASP A 152 13.10 -20.27 27.60
N SER A 153 12.61 -20.35 28.84
CA SER A 153 11.36 -21.06 29.19
C SER A 153 10.12 -20.20 29.04
N ALA A 154 10.25 -18.88 29.11
CA ALA A 154 9.15 -17.93 29.16
C ALA A 154 8.77 -17.38 27.78
N ILE A 155 9.72 -17.35 26.85
CA ILE A 155 9.59 -16.71 25.54
C ILE A 155 9.88 -17.75 24.45
N PRO A 156 8.99 -17.91 23.44
CA PRO A 156 9.24 -18.80 22.31
C PRO A 156 10.55 -18.45 21.58
N SER A 157 11.32 -19.47 21.24
CA SER A 157 12.50 -19.32 20.38
C SER A 157 12.07 -19.24 18.90
N GLY A 158 12.69 -18.32 18.15
CA GLY A 158 12.50 -18.18 16.70
C GLY A 158 11.92 -16.83 16.25
N SER A 159 11.91 -16.63 14.93
CA SER A 159 11.36 -15.42 14.31
C SER A 159 9.83 -15.46 14.28
N VAL A 160 9.21 -14.33 14.61
CA VAL A 160 7.74 -14.20 14.60
C VAL A 160 7.22 -14.13 13.16
N TRP A 161 6.27 -15.03 12.84
CA TRP A 161 5.49 -14.98 11.60
C TRP A 161 4.14 -14.32 11.85
N LEU A 162 4.06 -13.03 11.56
CA LEU A 162 2.87 -12.22 11.87
C LEU A 162 1.58 -12.78 11.25
N PRO A 163 1.53 -13.19 9.95
CA PRO A 163 0.31 -13.76 9.39
C PRO A 163 -0.18 -15.04 10.08
N GLY A 164 0.70 -15.75 10.79
CA GLY A 164 0.33 -16.93 11.57
C GLY A 164 -0.31 -16.61 12.92
N ILE A 165 -0.26 -15.36 13.38
CA ILE A 165 -0.87 -14.95 14.65
C ILE A 165 -2.35 -14.62 14.40
N PRO A 166 -3.30 -15.34 15.03
CA PRO A 166 -4.73 -15.15 14.76
C PRO A 166 -5.20 -13.71 14.97
N SER A 167 -4.75 -13.06 16.04
CA SER A 167 -5.10 -11.66 16.35
C SER A 167 -4.56 -10.69 15.30
N TYR A 168 -3.31 -10.84 14.87
CA TYR A 168 -2.74 -10.02 13.80
C TYR A 168 -3.50 -10.19 12.48
N SER A 169 -3.83 -11.44 12.12
CA SER A 169 -4.61 -11.74 10.91
C SER A 169 -6.02 -11.14 10.94
N LYS A 170 -6.69 -11.11 12.11
CA LYS A 170 -7.96 -10.40 12.28
C LYS A 170 -7.82 -8.89 12.06
N TRP A 171 -6.79 -8.28 12.62
CA TRP A 171 -6.49 -6.86 12.40
C TRP A 171 -6.25 -6.55 10.91
N ARG A 172 -5.42 -7.37 10.24
CA ARG A 172 -5.11 -7.22 8.82
C ARG A 172 -6.36 -7.37 7.94
N ASN A 173 -7.24 -8.32 8.24
CA ASN A 173 -8.51 -8.48 7.54
C ASN A 173 -9.41 -7.26 7.77
N SER A 174 -9.57 -6.81 9.02
CA SER A 174 -10.35 -5.62 9.34
C SER A 174 -9.83 -4.37 8.63
N ALA A 175 -8.51 -4.23 8.46
CA ALA A 175 -7.90 -3.16 7.68
C ALA A 175 -8.27 -3.26 6.19
N CYS A 176 -8.26 -4.47 5.61
CA CYS A 176 -8.72 -4.69 4.23
C CYS A 176 -10.20 -4.32 4.07
N ASP A 177 -11.06 -4.69 5.03
CA ASP A 177 -12.49 -4.34 5.00
C ASP A 177 -12.67 -2.80 5.01
N CYS A 178 -11.85 -2.07 5.77
CA CYS A 178 -11.85 -0.60 5.73
C CYS A 178 -11.42 -0.05 4.37
N LEU A 179 -10.40 -0.65 3.75
CA LEU A 179 -9.96 -0.28 2.41
C LEU A 179 -11.00 -0.64 1.35
N ASP A 180 -11.85 -1.64 1.56
CA ASP A 180 -12.94 -1.99 0.64
C ASP A 180 -14.06 -0.95 0.70
N ILE A 181 -14.41 -0.46 1.89
CA ILE A 181 -15.35 0.66 2.07
C ILE A 181 -14.85 1.91 1.34
N LEU A 182 -13.57 2.29 1.55
CA LEU A 182 -12.96 3.44 0.88
C LEU A 182 -12.89 3.25 -0.63
N HIS A 183 -12.60 2.04 -1.10
CA HIS A 183 -12.54 1.73 -2.53
C HIS A 183 -13.92 1.78 -3.19
N TRP A 184 -14.97 1.30 -2.52
CA TRP A 184 -16.33 1.44 -3.00
C TRP A 184 -16.74 2.92 -3.12
N SER A 185 -16.40 3.75 -2.13
CA SER A 185 -16.62 5.19 -2.21
C SER A 185 -15.87 5.84 -3.37
N ALA A 186 -14.61 5.48 -3.59
CA ALA A 186 -13.83 5.97 -4.72
C ALA A 186 -14.46 5.57 -6.07
N ASN A 187 -14.95 4.32 -6.21
CA ASN A 187 -15.62 3.85 -7.41
C ASN A 187 -16.93 4.59 -7.70
N ASN A 188 -17.69 4.95 -6.66
CA ASN A 188 -18.88 5.79 -6.82
C ASN A 188 -18.50 7.18 -7.36
N ALA A 189 -17.45 7.81 -6.81
CA ALA A 189 -16.95 9.10 -7.29
C ALA A 189 -16.44 9.04 -8.75
N ILE A 190 -15.73 7.97 -9.13
CA ILE A 190 -15.29 7.73 -10.52
C ILE A 190 -16.47 7.64 -11.47
N THR A 191 -17.55 6.96 -11.06
CA THR A 191 -18.77 6.80 -11.84
C THR A 191 -19.41 8.17 -12.10
N GLU A 192 -19.43 9.05 -11.09
CA GLU A 192 -19.90 10.44 -11.22
C GLU A 192 -18.98 11.29 -12.11
N ALA A 193 -17.67 11.05 -12.07
CA ALA A 193 -16.64 11.77 -12.84
C ALA A 193 -16.39 11.21 -14.26
N ALA A 194 -17.34 10.44 -14.81
CA ALA A 194 -17.26 9.84 -16.14
C ALA A 194 -16.00 8.98 -16.39
N GLY A 195 -15.52 8.29 -15.35
CA GLY A 195 -14.41 7.32 -15.46
C GLY A 195 -13.02 7.89 -15.20
N LEU A 196 -12.88 9.15 -14.79
CA LEU A 196 -11.60 9.71 -14.37
C LEU A 196 -11.25 9.22 -12.97
N GLU A 197 -10.14 8.48 -12.83
CA GLU A 197 -9.72 7.98 -11.53
C GLU A 197 -9.12 9.07 -10.66
N HIS A 198 -9.63 9.14 -9.42
CA HIS A 198 -9.24 10.13 -8.43
C HIS A 198 -7.97 9.68 -7.67
N PRO A 199 -7.23 10.63 -7.04
CA PRO A 199 -6.00 10.34 -6.30
C PRO A 199 -6.05 9.18 -5.28
N PRO A 200 -7.17 8.91 -4.56
CA PRO A 200 -7.21 7.81 -3.59
C PRO A 200 -7.01 6.41 -4.18
N VAL A 201 -7.30 6.19 -5.47
CA VAL A 201 -7.33 4.84 -6.08
C VAL A 201 -5.95 4.18 -6.07
N LEU A 202 -4.90 4.91 -6.48
CA LEU A 202 -3.55 4.39 -6.46
C LEU A 202 -3.12 4.03 -5.03
N HIS A 203 -3.41 4.91 -4.07
CA HIS A 203 -3.13 4.69 -2.66
C HIS A 203 -3.87 3.47 -2.10
N LEU A 204 -5.10 3.19 -2.55
CA LEU A 204 -5.87 2.02 -2.15
C LEU A 204 -5.23 0.71 -2.63
N HIS A 205 -4.69 0.68 -3.86
CA HIS A 205 -3.96 -0.48 -4.35
C HIS A 205 -2.61 -0.62 -3.66
N GLU A 206 -1.86 0.47 -3.51
CA GLU A 206 -0.57 0.51 -2.83
C GLU A 206 -0.69 0.05 -1.36
N ALA A 207 -1.70 0.51 -0.63
CA ALA A 207 -1.97 0.08 0.74
C ALA A 207 -2.16 -1.45 0.84
N ARG A 208 -2.82 -2.06 -0.14
CA ARG A 208 -2.98 -3.52 -0.18
C ARG A 208 -1.67 -4.23 -0.50
N LEU A 209 -0.77 -3.65 -1.29
CA LEU A 209 0.58 -4.18 -1.44
C LEU A 209 1.33 -4.17 -0.09
N ILE A 210 1.30 -3.04 0.60
CA ILE A 210 1.98 -2.86 1.90
C ILE A 210 1.44 -3.84 2.96
N LEU A 211 0.13 -4.08 2.99
CA LEU A 211 -0.50 -4.95 4.00
C LEU A 211 -0.41 -6.45 3.69
N LEU A 212 -0.38 -6.81 2.41
CA LEU A 212 -0.55 -8.20 1.98
C LEU A 212 0.75 -8.87 1.52
N THR A 213 1.83 -8.11 1.35
CA THR A 213 3.13 -8.62 0.89
C THR A 213 4.21 -8.47 1.96
N PRO A 214 5.20 -9.37 2.01
CA PRO A 214 6.44 -9.15 2.76
C PRO A 214 7.36 -8.20 1.97
N PHE A 215 6.89 -6.96 1.71
CA PHE A 215 7.58 -6.03 0.81
C PHE A 215 8.99 -5.67 1.28
N ARG A 216 9.24 -5.69 2.60
CA ARG A 216 10.57 -5.43 3.17
C ARG A 216 11.54 -6.53 2.77
N GLU A 217 11.17 -7.78 3.01
CA GLU A 217 11.97 -8.96 2.67
C GLU A 217 12.18 -9.05 1.15
N ILE A 218 11.13 -8.84 0.35
CA ILE A 218 11.23 -8.85 -1.12
C ILE A 218 12.20 -7.78 -1.61
N ARG A 219 12.10 -6.55 -1.10
CA ARG A 219 12.99 -5.43 -1.48
C ARG A 219 14.43 -5.66 -1.02
N THR A 220 14.63 -6.19 0.18
CA THR A 220 15.97 -6.51 0.70
C THR A 220 16.64 -7.56 -0.17
N LEU A 221 15.94 -8.64 -0.49
CA LEU A 221 16.40 -9.67 -1.42
C LEU A 221 16.71 -9.09 -2.81
N ALA A 222 15.76 -8.34 -3.38
CA ALA A 222 15.91 -7.68 -4.68
C ALA A 222 17.16 -6.78 -4.71
N THR A 223 17.36 -5.99 -3.67
CA THR A 223 18.53 -5.09 -3.57
C THR A 223 19.82 -5.89 -3.39
N ALA A 224 19.82 -6.96 -2.58
CA ALA A 224 20.99 -7.80 -2.37
C ALA A 224 21.44 -8.50 -3.66
N LEU A 225 20.49 -9.01 -4.44
CA LEU A 225 20.74 -9.60 -5.76
C LEU A 225 21.23 -8.54 -6.76
N ALA A 226 20.57 -7.38 -6.83
CA ALA A 226 20.93 -6.30 -7.74
C ALA A 226 22.29 -5.65 -7.45
N THR A 227 22.81 -5.83 -6.23
CA THR A 227 24.11 -5.28 -5.81
C THR A 227 25.18 -6.36 -5.62
N ASP A 228 24.90 -7.59 -6.06
CA ASP A 228 25.77 -8.77 -5.94
C ASP A 228 26.25 -9.05 -4.50
N ARG A 229 25.48 -8.64 -3.50
CA ARG A 229 25.72 -9.00 -2.09
C ARG A 229 25.30 -10.43 -1.78
N VAL A 230 24.35 -10.93 -2.56
CA VAL A 230 23.88 -12.32 -2.55
C VAL A 230 23.93 -12.77 -4.00
N HIS A 231 24.65 -13.85 -4.28
CA HIS A 231 24.64 -14.43 -5.60
C HIS A 231 23.31 -15.14 -5.84
N TRP A 232 22.89 -15.22 -7.10
CA TRP A 232 21.61 -15.82 -7.45
C TRP A 232 21.43 -17.25 -6.93
N ILE A 233 22.48 -18.08 -6.99
CA ILE A 233 22.44 -19.49 -6.57
C ILE A 233 22.12 -19.57 -5.07
N ASP A 234 22.75 -18.71 -4.27
CA ASP A 234 22.66 -18.72 -2.81
C ASP A 234 21.37 -18.06 -2.29
N ARG A 235 20.55 -17.47 -3.19
CA ARG A 235 19.32 -16.76 -2.79
C ARG A 235 18.40 -17.61 -1.92
N GLN A 236 18.36 -18.92 -2.17
CA GLN A 236 17.48 -19.87 -1.47
C GLN A 236 17.86 -20.05 0.01
N GLU A 237 19.10 -19.74 0.36
CA GLU A 237 19.62 -19.84 1.73
C GLU A 237 19.31 -18.57 2.55
N THR A 238 18.88 -17.48 1.91
CA THR A 238 18.58 -16.22 2.60
C THR A 238 17.29 -16.28 3.41
N LEU A 239 17.25 -15.54 4.52
CA LEU A 239 16.05 -15.43 5.37
C LEU A 239 14.89 -14.80 4.59
N GLU A 240 15.19 -13.82 3.74
CA GLU A 240 14.23 -13.11 2.91
C GLU A 240 13.53 -14.07 1.94
N TRP A 241 14.29 -14.93 1.26
CA TRP A 241 13.73 -15.95 0.37
C TRP A 241 12.83 -16.93 1.12
N GLN A 242 13.30 -17.44 2.27
CA GLN A 242 12.50 -18.34 3.11
C GLN A 242 11.19 -17.69 3.57
N TYR A 243 11.22 -16.40 3.91
CA TYR A 243 10.03 -15.63 4.29
C TYR A 243 9.04 -15.48 3.13
N VAL A 244 9.54 -15.20 1.93
CA VAL A 244 8.74 -15.14 0.68
C VAL A 244 8.10 -16.50 0.37
N LEU A 245 8.86 -17.60 0.44
CA LEU A 245 8.30 -18.94 0.23
C LEU A 245 7.22 -19.26 1.27
N ARG A 246 7.41 -18.84 2.52
CA ARG A 246 6.42 -19.01 3.59
C ARG A 246 5.15 -18.23 3.29
N TRP A 247 5.26 -16.99 2.82
CA TRP A 247 4.13 -16.17 2.35
C TRP A 247 3.38 -16.85 1.20
N MET A 248 4.09 -17.32 0.19
CA MET A 248 3.51 -18.01 -0.97
C MET A 248 2.79 -19.31 -0.59
N LYS A 249 3.32 -20.07 0.37
CA LYS A 249 2.76 -21.37 0.81
C LYS A 249 1.61 -21.22 1.80
N HIS A 250 1.82 -20.43 2.85
CA HIS A 250 0.95 -20.39 4.02
C HIS A 250 0.01 -19.18 4.06
N ASP A 251 0.28 -18.14 3.26
CA ASP A 251 -0.58 -16.95 3.13
C ASP A 251 -1.02 -16.75 1.67
N GLN A 252 -1.14 -17.86 0.94
CA GLN A 252 -1.34 -17.92 -0.51
C GLN A 252 -2.52 -17.11 -1.05
N TYR A 253 -3.60 -16.99 -0.27
CA TYR A 253 -4.78 -16.21 -0.66
C TYR A 253 -4.46 -14.72 -0.66
N LYS A 254 -3.74 -14.24 0.36
CA LYS A 254 -3.28 -12.85 0.42
C LYS A 254 -2.19 -12.57 -0.61
N ALA A 255 -1.34 -13.57 -0.91
CA ALA A 255 -0.37 -13.46 -1.99
C ALA A 255 -1.04 -13.21 -3.35
N ARG A 256 -2.06 -14.00 -3.69
CA ARG A 256 -2.82 -13.80 -4.93
C ARG A 256 -3.62 -12.51 -4.95
N LEU A 257 -4.17 -12.08 -3.81
CA LEU A 257 -4.82 -10.77 -3.70
C LEU A 257 -3.81 -9.63 -3.93
N ALA A 258 -2.59 -9.73 -3.41
CA ALA A 258 -1.54 -8.75 -3.67
C ALA A 258 -1.13 -8.70 -5.16
N VAL A 259 -1.12 -9.85 -5.85
CA VAL A 259 -0.87 -9.93 -7.31
C VAL A 259 -1.93 -9.15 -8.09
N ILE A 260 -3.22 -9.27 -7.72
CA ILE A 260 -4.31 -8.49 -8.32
C ILE A 260 -4.07 -6.98 -8.15
N HIS A 261 -3.75 -6.54 -6.93
CA HIS A 261 -3.51 -5.12 -6.69
C HIS A 261 -2.20 -4.62 -7.32
N SER A 262 -1.22 -5.50 -7.54
CA SER A 262 0.00 -5.15 -8.26
C SER A 262 -0.29 -4.88 -9.73
N GLY A 263 -1.10 -5.73 -10.37
CA GLY A 263 -1.57 -5.51 -11.74
C GLY A 263 -2.38 -4.21 -11.88
N ASN A 264 -3.33 -3.97 -10.97
CA ASN A 264 -4.13 -2.74 -10.96
C ASN A 264 -3.28 -1.48 -10.71
N THR A 265 -2.27 -1.55 -9.84
CA THR A 265 -1.30 -0.45 -9.62
C THR A 265 -0.60 -0.08 -10.92
N LEU A 266 -0.08 -1.07 -11.65
CA LEU A 266 0.60 -0.83 -12.92
C LEU A 266 -0.36 -0.33 -14.00
N TRP A 267 -1.58 -0.86 -14.06
CA TRP A 267 -2.62 -0.41 -14.98
C TRP A 267 -3.00 1.06 -14.74
N HIS A 268 -3.21 1.45 -13.47
CA HIS A 268 -3.55 2.80 -13.05
C HIS A 268 -2.46 3.79 -13.46
N VAL A 269 -1.21 3.56 -13.04
CA VAL A 269 -0.09 4.48 -13.31
C VAL A 269 0.17 4.65 -14.81
N ARG A 270 -0.05 3.62 -15.62
CA ARG A 270 0.10 3.71 -17.09
C ARG A 270 -0.95 4.57 -17.77
N ARG A 271 -2.10 4.78 -17.15
CA ARG A 271 -3.26 5.50 -17.72
C ARG A 271 -3.45 6.89 -17.13
N TYR A 272 -3.28 7.01 -15.82
CA TYR A 272 -3.61 8.20 -15.04
C TYR A 272 -2.36 8.84 -14.42
N LEU A 273 -1.24 8.79 -15.14
CA LEU A 273 0.06 9.31 -14.70
C LEU A 273 -0.06 10.78 -14.24
N ALA A 274 0.13 11.02 -12.95
CA ALA A 274 -0.02 12.32 -12.31
C ALA A 274 1.32 12.94 -11.87
N ASN A 275 2.45 12.23 -12.07
CA ASN A 275 3.80 12.66 -11.67
C ASN A 275 3.93 12.93 -10.17
N THR A 276 3.20 12.19 -9.35
CA THR A 276 3.23 12.34 -7.89
C THR A 276 4.44 11.59 -7.29
N PHE A 277 4.83 11.97 -6.08
CA PHE A 277 6.06 11.47 -5.46
C PHE A 277 6.02 9.98 -5.06
N HIS A 278 4.81 9.40 -4.93
CA HIS A 278 4.62 8.01 -4.51
C HIS A 278 4.50 7.03 -5.69
N GLU A 279 4.10 7.49 -6.88
CA GLU A 279 3.98 6.67 -8.10
C GLU A 279 5.21 5.79 -8.41
N PRO A 280 6.47 6.30 -8.36
CA PRO A 280 7.62 5.46 -8.63
C PRO A 280 7.76 4.28 -7.66
N VAL A 281 7.42 4.49 -6.39
CA VAL A 281 7.54 3.44 -5.38
C VAL A 281 6.39 2.46 -5.51
N ALA A 282 5.17 2.92 -5.77
CA ALA A 282 4.03 2.06 -6.06
C ALA A 282 4.32 1.11 -7.24
N VAL A 283 4.86 1.64 -8.35
CA VAL A 283 5.30 0.84 -9.51
C VAL A 283 6.37 -0.16 -9.10
N PHE A 284 7.40 0.28 -8.37
CA PHE A 284 8.49 -0.60 -7.95
C PHE A 284 8.00 -1.76 -7.06
N LEU A 285 7.16 -1.49 -6.07
CA LEU A 285 6.59 -2.52 -5.18
C LEU A 285 5.67 -3.48 -5.94
N ALA A 286 4.84 -2.98 -6.86
CA ALA A 286 4.00 -3.81 -7.71
C ALA A 286 4.83 -4.72 -8.62
N THR A 287 5.87 -4.18 -9.27
CA THR A 287 6.80 -4.95 -10.11
C THR A 287 7.49 -6.04 -9.31
N LEU A 288 8.06 -5.71 -8.14
CA LEU A 288 8.73 -6.71 -7.30
C LEU A 288 7.79 -7.80 -6.80
N THR A 289 6.54 -7.44 -6.47
CA THR A 289 5.52 -8.41 -6.03
C THR A 289 5.18 -9.40 -7.15
N LEU A 290 4.97 -8.91 -8.38
CA LEU A 290 4.69 -9.77 -9.53
C LEU A 290 5.91 -10.62 -9.91
N TRP A 291 7.11 -10.03 -9.90
CA TRP A 291 8.36 -10.73 -10.21
C TRP A 291 8.59 -11.89 -9.26
N ILE A 292 8.53 -11.65 -7.94
CA ILE A 292 8.81 -12.70 -6.95
C ILE A 292 7.71 -13.76 -6.92
N TYR A 293 6.45 -13.37 -7.11
CA TYR A 293 5.34 -14.31 -7.22
C TYR A 293 5.54 -15.27 -8.40
N GLY A 294 5.87 -14.72 -9.58
CA GLY A 294 6.15 -15.52 -10.77
C GLY A 294 7.37 -16.43 -10.59
N LEU A 295 8.44 -15.90 -10.00
CA LEU A 295 9.69 -16.64 -9.78
C LEU A 295 9.50 -17.85 -8.85
N CYS A 296 8.76 -17.69 -7.75
CA CYS A 296 8.53 -18.74 -6.77
C CYS A 296 7.41 -19.71 -7.17
N HIS A 297 6.55 -19.37 -8.14
CA HIS A 297 5.33 -20.12 -8.43
C HIS A 297 5.59 -21.60 -8.72
N ALA A 298 6.55 -21.88 -9.61
CA ALA A 298 6.89 -23.22 -10.05
C ALA A 298 7.50 -24.09 -8.94
N GLU A 299 8.19 -23.47 -7.97
CA GLU A 299 8.79 -24.14 -6.81
C GLU A 299 7.74 -24.45 -5.75
N VAL A 300 6.79 -23.53 -5.56
CA VAL A 300 5.73 -23.66 -4.54
C VAL A 300 4.60 -24.58 -4.99
N PHE A 301 4.28 -24.60 -6.28
CA PHE A 301 3.18 -25.38 -6.86
C PHE A 301 3.67 -26.29 -8.02
N PRO A 302 4.53 -27.30 -7.74
CA PRO A 302 5.19 -28.11 -8.76
C PRO A 302 4.20 -28.96 -9.59
N ASP A 303 3.15 -29.47 -8.97
CA ASP A 303 2.16 -30.38 -9.59
C ASP A 303 1.31 -29.72 -10.68
N GLN A 304 1.40 -28.38 -10.81
CA GLN A 304 0.56 -27.60 -11.74
C GLN A 304 1.30 -27.20 -13.03
N LYS A 305 2.57 -27.59 -13.20
CA LYS A 305 3.31 -27.36 -14.46
C LYS A 305 2.66 -28.08 -15.64
N SER A 306 2.18 -29.30 -15.42
CA SER A 306 1.55 -30.13 -16.46
C SER A 306 0.11 -29.70 -16.74
N ALA A 307 -0.66 -29.30 -15.71
CA ALA A 307 -2.06 -28.89 -15.85
C ALA A 307 -2.23 -27.60 -16.66
N ARG A 308 -1.27 -26.65 -16.55
CA ARG A 308 -1.29 -25.40 -17.32
C ARG A 308 -0.98 -25.57 -18.82
N GLN A 309 -0.55 -26.76 -19.24
CA GLN A 309 -0.29 -27.07 -20.65
C GLN A 309 -1.54 -27.53 -21.39
N GLU A 310 -2.66 -27.80 -20.69
CA GLU A 310 -3.95 -28.14 -21.31
C GLU A 310 -4.75 -26.86 -21.63
N PRO A 311 -4.86 -26.47 -22.92
CA PRO A 311 -5.44 -25.18 -23.30
C PRO A 311 -6.95 -25.09 -23.13
N ASN A 312 -7.66 -26.23 -23.08
CA ASN A 312 -9.13 -26.26 -23.05
C ASN A 312 -9.74 -26.13 -21.66
N THR A 313 -8.95 -26.18 -20.58
CA THR A 313 -9.42 -26.18 -19.19
C THR A 313 -8.82 -25.06 -18.33
N THR A 314 -7.80 -24.35 -18.83
CA THR A 314 -7.05 -23.37 -18.03
C THR A 314 -7.69 -21.98 -18.10
N VAL A 315 -8.28 -21.53 -16.99
CA VAL A 315 -8.87 -20.19 -16.86
C VAL A 315 -7.78 -19.12 -16.82
N THR A 316 -7.96 -18.05 -17.59
CA THR A 316 -7.04 -16.89 -17.65
C THR A 316 -7.67 -15.67 -16.99
N ILE A 317 -6.86 -14.88 -16.27
CA ILE A 317 -7.20 -13.56 -15.77
C ILE A 317 -6.22 -12.51 -16.31
N GLN A 318 -6.72 -11.36 -16.72
CA GLN A 318 -5.89 -10.22 -17.11
C GLN A 318 -5.67 -9.32 -15.88
N LEU A 319 -4.48 -9.42 -15.28
CA LEU A 319 -4.17 -8.80 -13.98
C LEU A 319 -4.07 -7.28 -14.05
N ASP A 320 -3.67 -6.73 -15.19
CA ASP A 320 -3.51 -5.30 -15.42
C ASP A 320 -4.70 -4.69 -16.16
N THR A 321 -5.92 -5.11 -15.81
CA THR A 321 -7.18 -4.49 -16.22
C THR A 321 -8.25 -4.67 -15.14
N PRO A 322 -9.23 -3.76 -15.00
CA PRO A 322 -10.39 -3.98 -14.15
C PRO A 322 -11.05 -5.31 -14.50
N CYS A 323 -11.21 -6.16 -13.49
CA CYS A 323 -11.81 -7.48 -13.62
C CYS A 323 -13.09 -7.53 -12.80
N ASP A 324 -14.03 -8.36 -13.23
CA ASP A 324 -15.21 -8.68 -12.45
C ASP A 324 -14.84 -9.37 -11.12
N ASP A 325 -15.59 -9.06 -10.06
CA ASP A 325 -15.34 -9.55 -8.71
C ASP A 325 -15.37 -11.08 -8.62
N GLN A 326 -16.18 -11.76 -9.43
CA GLN A 326 -16.23 -13.23 -9.45
C GLN A 326 -14.92 -13.81 -9.98
N LEU A 327 -14.34 -13.21 -11.03
CA LEU A 327 -13.07 -13.64 -11.60
C LEU A 327 -11.91 -13.36 -10.63
N VAL A 328 -11.93 -12.21 -9.95
CA VAL A 328 -10.97 -11.86 -8.90
C VAL A 328 -11.05 -12.86 -7.74
N GLN A 329 -12.25 -13.17 -7.24
CA GLN A 329 -12.45 -14.15 -6.16
C GLN A 329 -11.98 -15.55 -6.56
N MET A 330 -12.27 -15.97 -7.80
CA MET A 330 -11.79 -17.24 -8.33
C MET A 330 -10.25 -17.26 -8.39
N PHE A 331 -9.60 -16.19 -8.86
CA PHE A 331 -8.14 -16.11 -8.85
C PHE A 331 -7.56 -16.11 -7.43
N VAL A 332 -8.17 -15.40 -6.49
CA VAL A 332 -7.73 -15.44 -5.08
C VAL A 332 -7.83 -16.86 -4.52
N ARG A 333 -8.87 -17.62 -4.82
CA ARG A 333 -9.06 -18.99 -4.29
C ARG A 333 -8.22 -20.04 -5.01
N GLU A 334 -8.20 -20.00 -6.34
CA GLU A 334 -7.71 -21.07 -7.21
C GLU A 334 -6.60 -20.63 -8.17
N GLY A 335 -6.09 -19.41 -8.06
CA GLY A 335 -5.15 -18.82 -9.02
C GLY A 335 -3.82 -19.56 -9.18
N HIS A 336 -3.49 -20.51 -8.30
CA HIS A 336 -2.38 -21.44 -8.51
C HIS A 336 -2.59 -22.35 -9.75
N ARG A 337 -3.85 -22.58 -10.15
CA ARG A 337 -4.26 -23.35 -11.35
C ARG A 337 -4.62 -22.47 -12.55
N MET A 338 -4.63 -21.15 -12.38
CA MET A 338 -5.03 -20.20 -13.43
C MET A 338 -3.79 -19.55 -14.06
N ILE A 339 -3.98 -18.94 -15.24
CA ILE A 339 -2.95 -18.13 -15.89
C ILE A 339 -3.24 -16.65 -15.61
N GLY A 340 -2.34 -15.97 -14.90
CA GLY A 340 -2.39 -14.53 -14.69
C GLY A 340 -1.56 -13.82 -15.76
N LYS A 341 -2.21 -13.02 -16.62
CA LYS A 341 -1.56 -12.29 -17.70
C LYS A 341 -1.41 -10.81 -17.40
N VAL A 342 -0.32 -10.22 -17.88
CA VAL A 342 -0.08 -8.77 -17.88
C VAL A 342 0.19 -8.31 -19.31
N THR A 343 -0.37 -7.16 -19.71
CA THR A 343 -0.21 -6.60 -21.06
C THR A 343 1.26 -6.29 -21.34
N GLY A 344 1.78 -6.84 -22.44
CA GLY A 344 3.18 -6.74 -22.85
C GLY A 344 4.12 -7.79 -22.22
N VAL A 345 3.62 -8.59 -21.27
CA VAL A 345 4.40 -9.63 -20.58
C VAL A 345 3.86 -11.05 -20.88
N GLY A 346 2.55 -11.23 -20.90
CA GLY A 346 1.95 -12.57 -20.97
C GLY A 346 1.83 -13.21 -19.59
N ASP A 347 1.99 -14.53 -19.50
CA ASP A 347 1.89 -15.27 -18.22
C ASP A 347 3.01 -14.86 -17.26
N VAL A 348 2.61 -14.25 -16.13
CA VAL A 348 3.53 -13.79 -15.07
C VAL A 348 4.34 -14.95 -14.48
N CYS A 349 3.76 -16.15 -14.44
CA CYS A 349 4.39 -17.36 -13.91
C CYS A 349 5.04 -18.22 -15.00
N GLY A 350 5.06 -17.74 -16.25
CA GLY A 350 5.72 -18.43 -17.36
C GLY A 350 7.25 -18.36 -17.25
N PRO A 351 8.00 -19.14 -18.05
CA PRO A 351 9.47 -19.21 -17.97
C PRO A 351 10.18 -17.85 -18.09
N TYR A 352 9.65 -16.96 -18.94
CA TYR A 352 10.17 -15.60 -19.15
C TYR A 352 9.34 -14.52 -18.42
N GLY A 353 8.28 -14.91 -17.72
CA GLY A 353 7.34 -14.00 -17.05
C GLY A 353 8.05 -13.06 -16.05
N PRO A 354 8.82 -13.59 -15.08
CA PRO A 354 9.53 -12.77 -14.10
C PRO A 354 10.49 -11.74 -14.73
N GLU A 355 11.26 -12.13 -15.73
CA GLU A 355 12.17 -11.23 -16.46
C GLU A 355 11.39 -10.13 -17.19
N MET A 356 10.32 -10.49 -17.89
CA MET A 356 9.49 -9.54 -18.64
C MET A 356 8.75 -8.56 -17.71
N ILE A 357 8.34 -8.99 -16.52
CA ILE A 357 7.78 -8.11 -15.49
C ILE A 357 8.80 -7.05 -15.05
N LEU A 358 10.06 -7.43 -14.83
CA LEU A 358 11.11 -6.48 -14.46
C LEU A 358 11.38 -5.46 -15.58
N LYS A 359 11.45 -5.91 -16.84
CA LYS A 359 11.59 -5.03 -18.03
C LYS A 359 10.44 -4.03 -18.14
N MET A 360 9.21 -4.53 -17.99
CA MET A 360 7.99 -3.74 -17.95
C MET A 360 8.01 -2.68 -16.83
N GLY A 361 8.51 -3.04 -15.65
CA GLY A 361 8.73 -2.11 -14.53
C GLY A 361 9.74 -1.02 -14.87
N CYS A 362 10.88 -1.37 -15.49
CA CYS A 362 11.88 -0.41 -15.95
C CYS A 362 11.30 0.61 -16.94
N GLU A 363 10.56 0.15 -17.95
CA GLU A 363 9.90 1.01 -18.94
C GLU A 363 8.88 1.96 -18.30
N THR A 364 8.15 1.49 -17.29
CA THR A 364 7.16 2.30 -16.59
C THR A 364 7.85 3.36 -15.71
N LEU A 365 8.90 2.99 -14.97
CA LEU A 365 9.69 3.93 -14.15
C LEU A 365 10.42 4.98 -14.99
N ALA A 366 10.87 4.64 -16.20
CA ALA A 366 11.52 5.58 -17.11
C ALA A 366 10.60 6.76 -17.50
N LYS A 367 9.28 6.55 -17.50
CA LYS A 367 8.28 7.61 -17.74
C LYS A 367 8.05 8.50 -16.51
N LEU A 368 8.37 8.01 -15.31
CA LEU A 368 8.20 8.71 -14.03
C LEU A 368 9.46 9.50 -13.64
N SER A 369 9.90 10.41 -14.51
CA SER A 369 11.17 11.14 -14.35
C SER A 369 11.09 12.34 -13.39
N SER A 370 9.89 12.73 -12.97
CA SER A 370 9.64 13.92 -12.13
C SER A 370 10.29 13.84 -10.75
N TRP A 371 10.50 12.64 -10.22
CA TRP A 371 11.13 12.41 -8.92
C TRP A 371 12.39 11.56 -9.06
N GLY A 372 13.53 12.08 -8.59
CA GLY A 372 14.84 11.45 -8.80
C GLY A 372 14.99 10.03 -8.26
N ILE A 373 14.10 9.60 -7.36
CA ILE A 373 14.03 8.23 -6.82
C ILE A 373 13.77 7.19 -7.91
N SER A 374 13.03 7.53 -8.97
CA SER A 374 12.70 6.59 -10.06
C SER A 374 13.96 6.03 -10.73
N ARG A 375 15.02 6.85 -10.88
CA ARG A 375 16.32 6.42 -11.43
C ARG A 375 16.97 5.33 -10.58
N ARG A 376 16.95 5.47 -9.26
CA ARG A 376 17.50 4.47 -8.34
C ARG A 376 16.71 3.16 -8.41
N LEU A 377 15.39 3.26 -8.43
CA LEU A 377 14.50 2.08 -8.52
C LEU A 377 14.66 1.36 -9.86
N ALA A 378 14.73 2.12 -10.97
CA ALA A 378 14.98 1.57 -12.31
C ALA A 378 16.35 0.89 -12.41
N ALA A 379 17.39 1.45 -11.78
CA ALA A 379 18.71 0.82 -11.75
C ALA A 379 18.67 -0.55 -11.03
N ILE A 380 17.97 -0.65 -9.90
CA ILE A 380 17.77 -1.92 -9.18
C ILE A 380 17.04 -2.93 -10.08
N LEU A 381 15.93 -2.53 -10.71
CA LEU A 381 15.18 -3.42 -11.59
C LEU A 381 16.01 -3.86 -12.81
N THR A 382 16.80 -2.96 -13.39
CA THR A 382 17.67 -3.27 -14.54
C THR A 382 18.70 -4.34 -14.19
N GLN A 383 19.36 -4.22 -13.02
CA GLN A 383 20.29 -5.24 -12.55
C GLN A 383 19.59 -6.58 -12.26
N LEU A 384 18.36 -6.54 -11.73
CA LEU A 384 17.57 -7.77 -11.55
C LEU A 384 17.20 -8.45 -12.88
N VAL A 385 16.97 -7.69 -13.95
CA VAL A 385 16.73 -8.27 -15.30
C VAL A 385 17.93 -9.11 -15.71
N GLU A 386 19.15 -8.57 -15.58
CA GLU A 386 20.39 -9.26 -15.94
C GLU A 386 20.53 -10.58 -15.15
N VAL A 387 20.41 -10.52 -13.83
CA VAL A 387 20.52 -11.69 -12.93
C VAL A 387 19.42 -12.74 -13.20
N THR A 388 18.20 -12.31 -13.52
CA THR A 388 17.08 -13.22 -13.80
C THR A 388 17.20 -13.85 -15.20
N ALA A 389 17.70 -13.12 -16.20
CA ALA A 389 17.83 -13.60 -17.57
C ALA A 389 18.97 -14.61 -17.75
N GLU A 390 20.11 -14.39 -17.08
CA GLU A 390 21.26 -15.31 -17.11
C GLU A 390 20.89 -16.72 -16.60
N THR A 391 19.89 -16.82 -15.75
CA THR A 391 19.45 -18.08 -15.14
C THR A 391 18.33 -18.77 -15.92
N ALA A 392 17.44 -18.00 -16.57
CA ALA A 392 16.52 -18.56 -17.56
C ALA A 392 17.25 -19.19 -18.76
N ASN A 393 18.42 -18.64 -19.12
CA ASN A 393 19.26 -19.11 -20.21
C ASN A 393 20.34 -20.14 -19.79
N GLY A 394 20.40 -20.54 -18.51
CA GLY A 394 21.34 -21.55 -18.00
C GLY A 394 22.82 -21.13 -17.95
N LEU A 395 23.13 -19.84 -18.00
CA LEU A 395 24.49 -19.29 -18.17
C LEU A 395 25.26 -19.06 -16.85
N ARG A 396 24.62 -19.16 -15.67
CA ARG A 396 25.27 -19.01 -14.34
C ARG A 396 25.05 -20.23 -13.42
N ALA A 397 25.14 -21.44 -13.93
CA ALA A 397 25.10 -22.66 -13.11
C ALA A 397 26.51 -23.19 -12.73
N VAL A 398 27.52 -22.32 -12.67
CA VAL A 398 28.91 -22.69 -12.30
C VAL A 398 29.38 -21.86 -11.12
#